data_AF-A0A7V5UQF3-F1
#
_entry.id   AF-A0A7V5UQF3-F1
#
_cell.length_a   1.000
_cell.length_b   1.000
_cell.length_c   1.000
_cell.angle_alpha   90.00
_cell.angle_beta   90.00
_cell.angle_gamma   90.00
#
_symmetry.space_group_name_H-M   'P 1'
#
loop_
_entity.id
_entity.type
_entity.pdbx_description
1 polymer ?
#
loop_
_entity_poly.entity_id
_entity_poly.type
_entity_poly.pdbx_seq_one_letter_code
_entity_poly.pdbx_strand_id
1 'polypeptide(L)'
;AGAGGPDLGLEKILKHSKGEAPAARHVLELNPDHKIIRALAEKTGEDKALISEAAHLLLDQARILEGEVLEDPAGFVKRLNALILKGME
;
A
#
# COMPACT_ATOMS: atom_id res chain seq x y z
N ALA A 1 17.58 0.36 -11.89
CA ALA A 1 18.53 1.25 -11.20
C ALA A 1 17.72 2.23 -10.36
N GLY A 2 17.63 1.98 -9.05
CA GLY A 2 16.84 2.77 -8.11
C GLY A 2 17.39 4.20 -8.01
N ALA A 3 16.53 5.18 -8.24
CA ALA A 3 16.86 6.57 -7.98
C ALA A 3 16.95 6.76 -6.46
N GLY A 4 18.11 7.24 -5.99
CA GLY A 4 18.43 7.41 -4.58
C GLY A 4 17.59 8.49 -3.90
N GLY A 5 16.35 8.16 -3.58
CA GLY A 5 15.55 8.88 -2.59
C GLY A 5 16.14 8.71 -1.18
N PRO A 6 15.81 9.60 -0.24
CA PRO A 6 16.24 9.44 1.14
C PRO A 6 15.71 8.11 1.69
N ASP A 7 16.56 7.38 2.40
CA ASP A 7 16.17 6.20 3.16
C ASP A 7 15.05 6.55 4.16
N LEU A 8 14.02 5.71 4.26
CA LEU A 8 12.84 5.92 5.11
C LEU A 8 13.22 6.19 6.57
N GLY A 9 14.29 5.55 7.05
CA GLY A 9 14.83 5.78 8.38
C GLY A 9 15.38 7.21 8.55
N LEU A 10 16.07 7.72 7.53
CA LEU A 10 16.57 9.09 7.49
C LEU A 10 15.43 10.10 7.40
N GLU A 11 14.37 9.81 6.65
CA GLU A 11 13.18 10.68 6.59
C GLU A 11 12.49 10.81 7.94
N LYS A 12 12.31 9.70 8.67
CA LYS A 12 11.72 9.73 10.01
C LYS A 12 12.56 10.61 10.94
N ILE A 13 13.89 10.50 10.92
CA ILE A 13 14.78 11.35 11.72
C ILE A 13 14.67 12.82 11.30
N LEU A 14 14.64 13.11 9.99
CA LEU A 14 14.55 14.48 9.47
C LEU A 14 13.21 15.14 9.81
N LYS A 15 12.08 14.43 9.68
CA LYS A 15 10.74 14.92 10.09
C LYS A 15 10.68 15.31 11.57
N HIS A 16 11.39 14.59 12.44
CA HIS A 16 11.46 14.92 13.87
C HIS A 16 12.42 16.09 14.17
N SER A 17 13.42 16.34 13.31
CA SER A 17 14.46 17.34 13.55
C SER A 17 14.21 18.70 12.88
N LYS A 18 13.53 18.73 11.72
CA LYS A 18 13.21 19.96 10.99
C LYS A 18 11.82 19.79 10.39
N GLY A 19 10.91 20.68 10.75
CA GLY A 19 9.56 20.71 10.22
C GLY A 19 9.56 20.55 8.69
N GLU A 20 8.74 19.61 8.23
CA GLU A 20 8.38 19.37 6.82
C GLU A 20 9.56 18.97 5.92
N ALA A 21 10.06 17.74 6.11
CA ALA A 21 10.70 17.01 5.02
C ALA A 21 9.62 16.65 3.98
N PRO A 22 9.81 16.97 2.67
CA PRO A 22 8.85 16.62 1.63
C PRO A 22 8.66 15.10 1.62
N ALA A 23 7.40 14.65 1.60
CA ALA A 23 7.08 13.22 1.53
C ALA A 23 7.72 12.62 0.27
N ALA A 24 8.69 11.72 0.42
CA ALA A 24 9.21 10.99 -0.73
C ALA A 24 8.07 10.24 -1.42
N ARG A 25 8.10 10.28 -2.76
CA ARG A 25 7.24 9.43 -3.58
C ARG A 25 7.80 8.01 -3.50
N HIS A 26 7.22 7.19 -2.63
CA HIS A 26 7.52 5.77 -2.55
C HIS A 26 6.99 5.03 -3.78
N VAL A 27 7.74 4.03 -4.22
CA VAL A 27 7.34 3.12 -5.30
C VAL A 27 6.85 1.83 -4.66
N LEU A 28 5.59 1.45 -4.91
CA LEU A 28 5.06 0.17 -4.46
C LEU A 28 5.64 -0.96 -5.33
N GLU A 29 6.48 -1.80 -4.73
CA GLU A 29 7.03 -2.99 -5.38
C GLU A 29 6.15 -4.21 -5.08
N LEU A 30 5.83 -5.00 -6.11
CA LEU A 30 4.99 -6.18 -6.00
C LEU A 30 5.78 -7.44 -6.34
N ASN A 31 5.54 -8.52 -5.59
CA ASN A 31 6.09 -9.84 -5.89
C ASN A 31 5.17 -10.60 -6.88
N PRO A 32 5.60 -10.83 -8.15
CA PRO A 32 4.78 -11.50 -9.15
C PRO A 32 4.50 -12.98 -8.85
N ASP A 33 5.31 -13.61 -8.00
CA ASP A 33 5.13 -15.01 -7.60
C ASP A 33 4.16 -15.17 -6.43
N HIS A 34 3.75 -14.07 -5.80
CA HIS A 34 2.81 -14.13 -4.70
C HIS A 34 1.40 -14.48 -5.20
N LYS A 35 0.75 -15.44 -4.53
CA LYS A 35 -0.56 -15.98 -4.92
C LYS A 35 -1.63 -14.90 -5.08
N ILE A 36 -1.64 -13.89 -4.19
CA ILE A 36 -2.59 -12.77 -4.27
C ILE A 36 -2.38 -11.96 -5.55
N ILE A 37 -1.13 -11.67 -5.92
CA ILE A 37 -0.82 -10.85 -7.10
C ILE A 37 -1.22 -11.60 -8.37
N ARG A 38 -0.97 -12.91 -8.43
CA ARG A 38 -1.42 -13.75 -9.56
C ARG A 38 -2.95 -13.79 -9.67
N ALA A 39 -3.65 -13.99 -8.56
CA ALA A 39 -5.12 -13.99 -8.55
C ALA A 39 -5.73 -12.63 -8.95
N LEU A 40 -5.10 -11.52 -8.56
CA LEU A 40 -5.51 -10.18 -9.01
C LEU A 40 -5.24 -9.98 -10.51
N ALA A 41 -4.10 -10.48 -11.00
CA ALA A 41 -3.73 -10.38 -12.42
C ALA A 41 -4.74 -11.09 -13.34
N GLU A 42 -5.28 -12.24 -12.90
CA GLU A 42 -6.33 -12.95 -13.62
C GLU A 42 -7.64 -12.14 -13.71
N LYS A 43 -7.94 -11.32 -12.69
CA LYS A 43 -9.17 -10.53 -12.59
C LYS A 43 -9.09 -9.13 -13.18
N THR A 44 -7.92 -8.71 -13.66
CA THR A 44 -7.64 -7.31 -14.06
C THR A 44 -8.52 -6.75 -15.19
N GLY A 45 -9.26 -7.60 -15.91
CA GLY A 45 -10.21 -7.20 -16.95
C GLY A 45 -11.69 -7.26 -16.57
N GLU A 46 -12.02 -7.92 -15.47
CA GLU A 46 -13.40 -8.29 -15.11
C GLU A 46 -13.99 -7.35 -14.07
N ASP A 47 -13.19 -6.99 -13.05
CA ASP A 47 -13.69 -6.25 -11.89
C ASP A 47 -12.69 -5.15 -11.49
N LYS A 48 -12.75 -4.01 -12.20
CA LYS A 48 -11.88 -2.86 -11.94
C LYS A 48 -12.04 -2.33 -10.51
N ALA A 49 -13.23 -2.43 -9.92
CA ALA A 49 -13.47 -1.97 -8.57
C ALA A 49 -12.70 -2.85 -7.58
N LEU A 50 -12.80 -4.17 -7.70
CA LEU A 50 -12.03 -5.11 -6.88
C LEU A 50 -10.52 -4.86 -6.98
N ILE A 51 -10.01 -4.64 -8.19
CA ILE A 51 -8.59 -4.37 -8.41
C ILE A 51 -8.16 -3.07 -7.72
N SER A 52 -8.97 -2.02 -7.83
CA SER A 52 -8.70 -0.74 -7.16
C SER A 52 -8.65 -0.89 -5.64
N GLU A 53 -9.63 -1.58 -5.07
CA GLU A 53 -9.71 -1.83 -3.62
C GLU A 53 -8.52 -2.66 -3.12
N ALA A 54 -8.17 -3.72 -3.86
CA ALA A 54 -7.02 -4.57 -3.54
C ALA A 54 -5.69 -3.81 -3.65
N ALA A 55 -5.52 -2.96 -4.66
CA ALA A 55 -4.33 -2.13 -4.82
C ALA A 55 -4.14 -1.17 -3.63
N HIS A 56 -5.21 -0.53 -3.17
CA HIS A 56 -5.15 0.32 -1.97
C HIS A 56 -4.82 -0.47 -0.71
N LEU A 57 -5.39 -1.67 -0.54
CA LEU A 57 -5.06 -2.53 0.60
C LEU A 57 -3.60 -2.98 0.60
N LEU A 58 -3.04 -3.35 -0.56
CA LEU A 58 -1.63 -3.74 -0.68
C LEU A 58 -0.70 -2.56 -0.37
N LEU A 59 -1.06 -1.35 -0.79
CA LEU A 59 -0.32 -0.13 -0.46
C LEU A 59 -0.33 0.15 1.06
N ASP A 60 -1.51 0.06 1.69
CA ASP A 60 -1.64 0.27 3.13
C ASP A 60 -0.85 -0.79 3.93
N GLN A 61 -0.87 -2.04 3.48
CA GLN A 61 -0.06 -3.11 4.09
C GLN A 61 1.45 -2.81 3.99
N ALA A 62 1.92 -2.33 2.84
CA ALA A 62 3.33 -1.95 2.67
C ALA A 62 3.73 -0.82 3.64
N ARG A 63 2.89 0.22 3.75
CA ARG A 63 3.08 1.32 4.71
C ARG A 63 3.13 0.83 6.16
N ILE A 64 2.24 -0.09 6.54
CA ILE A 64 2.24 -0.71 7.88
C ILE A 64 3.53 -1.47 8.14
N LEU A 65 4.01 -2.27 7.17
CA LEU A 65 5.25 -3.04 7.30
C LEU A 65 6.49 -2.14 7.45
N GLU A 66 6.47 -0.97 6.83
CA GLU A 66 7.49 0.07 6.96
C GLU A 66 7.37 0.87 8.28
N GLY A 67 6.37 0.57 9.10
CA GLY A 67 6.08 1.25 10.35
C GLY A 67 5.63 2.69 10.14
N GLU A 68 4.96 2.98 9.02
CA GLU A 68 4.25 4.23 8.81
C GLU A 68 2.86 4.17 9.44
N VAL A 69 2.36 5.33 9.85
CA VAL A 69 0.96 5.47 10.27
C VAL A 69 0.13 5.73 9.01
N LEU A 70 -0.92 4.94 8.82
CA LEU A 70 -1.84 5.14 7.70
C LEU A 70 -2.50 6.52 7.78
N GLU A 71 -2.58 7.20 6.63
CA GLU A 71 -3.25 8.49 6.49
C GLU A 71 -4.77 8.37 6.72
N ASP A 72 -5.36 7.24 6.32
CA ASP A 72 -6.78 6.93 6.50
C ASP A 72 -7.01 5.50 7.04
N PRO A 73 -6.87 5.31 8.37
CA PRO A 73 -7.10 4.00 9.00
C PRO A 73 -8.55 3.51 8.85
N ALA A 74 -9.52 4.42 8.87
CA ALA A 74 -10.94 4.08 8.74
C ALA A 74 -11.25 3.55 7.33
N GLY A 75 -10.69 4.20 6.30
CA GLY A 75 -10.76 3.72 4.93
C GLY A 75 -10.15 2.33 4.77
N PHE A 76 -8.95 2.09 5.31
CA PHE A 76 -8.32 0.77 5.29
C PHE A 76 -9.24 -0.32 5.88
N VAL A 77 -9.78 -0.08 7.08
CA VAL A 77 -10.70 -1.05 7.73
C VAL A 77 -11.95 -1.27 6.91
N LYS A 78 -12.53 -0.21 6.33
CA LYS A 78 -13.71 -0.31 5.47
C LYS A 78 -13.45 -1.19 4.24
N ARG A 79 -12.33 -0.96 3.54
CA ARG A 79 -11.93 -1.75 2.36
C ARG A 79 -11.69 -3.21 2.71
N LEU A 80 -10.98 -3.46 3.82
CA LEU A 80 -10.71 -4.80 4.30
C LEU A 80 -12.00 -5.57 4.60
N ASN A 81 -12.92 -4.95 5.34
CA ASN A 81 -14.20 -5.57 5.69
C ASN A 81 -15.05 -5.86 4.44
N ALA A 82 -15.08 -4.93 3.48
CA ALA A 82 -15.79 -5.14 2.22
C ALA A 82 -15.24 -6.35 1.44
N LEU A 83 -13.91 -6.51 1.40
CA LEU A 83 -13.26 -7.63 0.72
C LEU A 83 -13.51 -8.96 1.41
N ILE A 84 -13.50 -8.98 2.75
CA ILE A 84 -13.83 -10.16 3.56
C ILE A 84 -15.27 -10.60 3.28
N LEU A 85 -16.23 -9.66 3.36
CA LEU A 85 -17.65 -9.96 3.10
C LEU A 85 -17.85 -10.54 1.69
N LYS A 86 -17.23 -9.93 0.68
CA LYS A 86 -17.31 -10.43 -0.72
C LYS A 86 -16.71 -11.83 -0.89
N GLY A 87 -15.72 -12.21 -0.07
CA GLY A 87 -15.14 -13.55 -0.09
C GLY A 87 -15.96 -14.61 0.66
N MET A 88 -17.01 -14.19 1.40
CA MET A 88 -17.93 -15.07 2.11
C MET A 88 -19.20 -15.38 1.31
N GLU A 89 -19.44 -14.65 0.21
CA GLU A 89 -20.50 -14.89 -0.77
C GLU A 89 -20.08 -15.96 -1.78
#